data_AF-A0A1G7VK91-F1
#
_entry.id   AF-A0A1G7VK91-F1
#
_cell.length_a   1.000
_cell.length_b   1.000
_cell.length_c   1.000
_cell.angle_alpha   90.00
_cell.angle_beta   90.00
_cell.angle_gamma   90.00
#
_symmetry.space_group_name_H-M   'P 1'
#
loop_
_entity.id
_entity.type
_entity.pdbx_description
1 polymer ?
#
loop_
_entity_poly.entity_id
_entity_poly.type
_entity_poly.pdbx_seq_one_letter_code
_entity_poly.pdbx_strand_id
1 'polypeptide(L)'
;MSEVSVRIEPKTLELFLYIAGEAQHWDWTPPIEGLMPFSREDKGRFMQLKKNDLLFVDAVDIDNHVIHFTDAGVALAAQHGVEIE
;
A
#
# COMPACT_ATOMS: atom_id res chain seq x y z
N MET A 1 -1.30 3.88 -25.13
CA MET A 1 -1.59 3.82 -23.69
C MET A 1 -0.35 4.37 -23.00
N SER A 2 -0.46 5.54 -22.38
CA SER A 2 0.70 6.17 -21.74
C SER A 2 1.05 5.39 -20.48
N GLU A 3 2.24 4.77 -20.44
CA GLU A 3 2.81 4.23 -19.21
C GLU A 3 2.93 5.37 -18.20
N VAL A 4 2.07 5.37 -17.19
CA VAL A 4 2.24 6.22 -16.02
C VAL A 4 3.39 5.61 -15.22
N SER A 5 4.63 5.98 -15.58
CA SER A 5 5.80 5.65 -14.77
C SER A 5 5.78 6.54 -13.54
N VAL A 6 5.01 6.17 -12.52
CA VAL A 6 5.14 6.78 -11.18
C VAL A 6 6.58 6.53 -10.74
N ARG A 7 7.38 7.60 -10.61
CA ARG A 7 8.75 7.49 -10.07
C ARG A 7 8.66 7.35 -8.57
N ILE A 8 8.53 6.11 -8.12
CA ILE A 8 8.52 5.74 -6.71
C ILE A 8 9.96 5.45 -6.30
N GLU A 9 10.37 5.94 -5.13
CA GLU A 9 11.66 5.58 -4.52
C GLU A 9 11.71 4.06 -4.29
N PRO A 10 12.83 3.35 -4.53
CA PRO A 10 12.92 1.90 -4.35
C PRO A 10 12.39 1.40 -3.00
N LYS A 11 12.71 2.08 -1.89
CA LYS A 11 12.22 1.70 -0.56
C LYS A 11 10.71 1.92 -0.37
N THR A 12 10.15 2.92 -1.05
CA THR A 12 8.70 3.15 -1.06
C THR A 12 7.99 2.07 -1.89
N LEU A 13 8.60 1.63 -3.00
CA LEU A 13 8.10 0.51 -3.79
C LEU A 13 8.18 -0.83 -3.02
N GLU A 14 9.28 -1.09 -2.32
CA GLU A 14 9.41 -2.26 -1.45
C GLU A 14 8.28 -2.31 -0.40
N LEU A 15 8.00 -1.19 0.27
CA LEU A 15 6.89 -1.08 1.22
C LEU A 15 5.53 -1.33 0.55
N PHE A 16 5.31 -0.78 -0.64
CA PHE A 16 4.08 -0.99 -1.40
C PHE A 16 3.86 -2.48 -1.73
N LEU A 17 4.87 -3.15 -2.28
CA LEU A 17 4.77 -4.56 -2.67
C LEU A 17 4.59 -5.47 -1.45
N TYR A 18 5.21 -5.12 -0.32
CA TYR A 18 4.98 -5.80 0.94
C TYR A 18 3.52 -5.71 1.39
N ILE A 19 2.96 -4.48 1.41
CA ILE A 19 1.55 -4.25 1.75
C ILE A 19 0.63 -5.01 0.79
N ALA A 20 0.89 -4.96 -0.52
CA ALA A 20 0.08 -5.65 -1.53
C ALA A 20 0.11 -7.17 -1.38
N GLY A 21 1.29 -7.77 -1.16
CA GLY A 21 1.42 -9.23 -1.01
C GLY A 21 0.81 -9.77 0.29
N GLU A 22 0.76 -8.95 1.35
CA GLU A 22 0.17 -9.35 2.63
C GLU A 22 -1.32 -9.03 2.74
N ALA A 23 -1.89 -8.26 1.80
CA ALA A 23 -3.26 -7.79 1.89
C ALA A 23 -4.29 -8.92 2.06
N GLN A 24 -4.09 -10.03 1.34
CA GLN A 24 -4.94 -11.23 1.43
C GLN A 24 -4.85 -11.97 2.78
N HIS A 25 -3.79 -11.72 3.57
CA HIS A 25 -3.59 -12.35 4.87
C HIS A 25 -4.15 -11.50 6.02
N TRP A 26 -4.73 -10.34 5.73
CA TRP A 26 -5.30 -9.46 6.75
C TRP A 26 -6.77 -9.79 6.97
N ASP A 27 -7.10 -10.34 8.13
CA ASP A 27 -8.49 -10.65 8.47
C ASP A 27 -9.36 -9.39 8.64
N TRP A 28 -8.77 -8.24 9.02
CA TRP A 28 -9.51 -6.97 9.21
C TRP A 28 -8.61 -5.76 9.03
N THR A 29 -7.82 -5.46 10.05
CA THR A 29 -6.98 -4.27 10.09
C THR A 29 -5.63 -4.64 9.53
N PRO A 30 -5.22 -4.08 8.38
CA PRO A 30 -3.82 -4.05 8.02
C PRO A 30 -3.09 -3.56 9.25
N PRO A 31 -2.01 -4.20 9.69
CA PRO A 31 -1.35 -3.75 10.89
C PRO A 31 -0.57 -2.46 10.57
N ILE A 32 -1.26 -1.37 10.24
CA ILE A 32 -0.69 -0.03 9.99
C ILE A 32 -0.02 0.47 11.28
N GLU A 33 -0.43 -0.05 12.44
CA GLU A 33 0.24 0.11 13.74
C GLU A 33 0.88 -1.17 14.30
N GLY A 34 0.75 -2.32 13.62
CA GLY A 34 1.19 -3.64 14.12
C GLY A 34 2.26 -4.36 13.29
N LEU A 35 2.60 -3.86 12.09
CA LEU A 35 3.57 -4.44 11.17
C LEU A 35 4.95 -3.95 11.57
N MET A 36 5.44 -4.40 12.71
CA MET A 36 6.53 -3.72 13.41
C MET A 36 6.15 -2.25 13.72
N PRO A 37 6.83 -1.60 14.66
CA PRO A 37 6.70 -0.15 14.78
C PRO A 37 7.19 0.48 13.46
N PHE A 38 6.25 0.93 12.60
CA PHE A 38 6.58 1.73 11.43
C PHE A 38 7.52 2.84 11.87
N SER A 39 8.73 2.80 11.33
CA SER A 39 9.69 3.87 11.58
C SER A 39 9.11 5.18 11.07
N ARG A 40 9.69 6.30 11.51
CA ARG A 40 9.32 7.61 10.94
C ARG A 40 9.47 7.63 9.42
N GLU A 41 10.42 6.88 8.87
CA GLU A 41 10.62 6.77 7.44
C GLU A 41 9.50 6.01 6.75
N ASP A 42 9.05 4.88 7.31
CA ASP A 42 7.97 4.08 6.73
C ASP A 42 6.65 4.84 6.70
N LYS A 43 6.37 5.63 7.74
CA LYS A 43 5.24 6.57 7.74
C LYS A 43 5.35 7.58 6.60
N GLY A 44 6.55 8.10 6.34
CA GLY A 44 6.83 8.99 5.22
C GLY A 44 6.58 8.34 3.86
N ARG A 45 7.05 7.09 3.69
CA ARG A 45 6.84 6.29 2.48
C ARG A 45 5.36 5.98 2.26
N PHE A 46 4.65 5.56 3.30
CA PHE A 46 3.21 5.31 3.24
C PHE A 46 2.42 6.55 2.83
N MET A 47 2.78 7.72 3.37
CA MET A 47 2.18 8.99 2.95
C MET A 47 2.46 9.32 1.48
N GLN A 48 3.64 8.95 0.95
CA GLN A 48 3.91 9.07 -0.48
C GLN A 48 3.03 8.14 -1.31
N LEU A 49 2.77 6.90 -0.87
CA LEU A 49 1.87 5.98 -1.58
C LEU A 49 0.45 6.56 -1.69
N LYS A 50 -0.08 7.11 -0.60
CA LYS A 50 -1.37 7.82 -0.60
C LYS A 50 -1.36 9.03 -1.52
N LYS A 51 -0.29 9.82 -1.49
CA LYS A 51 -0.15 11.03 -2.33
C LYS A 51 -0.05 10.71 -3.83
N ASN A 52 0.51 9.56 -4.18
CA ASN A 52 0.60 9.07 -5.56
C ASN A 52 -0.65 8.31 -5.99
N ASP A 53 -1.71 8.30 -5.19
CA ASP A 53 -2.98 7.66 -5.50
C ASP A 53 -2.83 6.15 -5.81
N LEU A 54 -1.95 5.47 -5.08
CA LEU A 54 -1.73 4.02 -5.23
C LEU A 54 -2.57 3.19 -4.26
N LEU A 55 -2.89 3.78 -3.12
CA LEU A 55 -3.74 3.18 -2.10
C LEU A 55 -4.40 4.26 -1.26
N PHE A 56 -5.49 3.90 -0.60
CA PHE A 56 -6.11 4.69 0.46
C PHE A 56 -6.48 3.81 1.64
N VAL A 57 -6.79 4.46 2.76
CA VAL A 57 -7.20 3.79 3.99
C VAL A 57 -8.60 4.27 4.32
N ASP A 58 -9.51 3.33 4.51
CA ASP A 58 -10.86 3.60 5.02
C ASP A 58 -10.96 3.15 6.48
N ALA A 59 -11.71 3.89 7.30
CA ALA A 59 -11.93 3.54 8.69
C ALA A 59 -13.22 2.71 8.80
N VAL A 60 -13.11 1.48 9.27
CA VAL A 60 -14.26 0.59 9.48
C VAL A 60 -14.89 0.87 10.84
N ASP A 61 -14.07 1.04 11.88
CA ASP A 61 -14.48 1.50 13.20
C ASP A 61 -13.32 2.25 13.91
N ILE A 62 -13.44 2.46 15.22
CA ILE A 62 -12.47 3.25 16.00
C ILE A 62 -11.07 2.62 16.05
N ASP A 63 -10.99 1.30 15.98
CA ASP A 63 -9.73 0.55 16.08
C ASP A 63 -9.36 -0.09 14.75
N ASN A 64 -10.31 -0.22 13.82
CA ASN A 64 -10.13 -0.96 12.58
C ASN A 64 -10.14 -0.10 11.32
N HIS A 65 -9.18 -0.37 10.44
CA HIS A 65 -8.98 0.31 9.18
C HIS A 65 -8.83 -0.72 8.07
N VAL A 66 -9.15 -0.40 6.82
CA VAL A 66 -8.92 -1.26 5.67
C VAL A 66 -8.10 -0.49 4.63
N ILE A 67 -7.10 -1.14 4.04
CA ILE A 67 -6.34 -0.60 2.91
C ILE A 67 -7.02 -1.04 1.63
N HIS A 68 -7.28 -0.07 0.77
CA HIS A 68 -7.77 -0.29 -0.58
C HIS A 68 -6.71 0.13 -1.59
N PHE A 69 -6.53 -0.66 -2.63
CA PHE A 69 -5.67 -0.32 -3.75
C PHE A 69 -6.50 0.35 -4.84
N THR A 70 -5.97 1.41 -5.42
CA THR A 70 -6.60 2.06 -6.59
C THR A 70 -6.28 1.26 -7.86
N ASP A 71 -6.93 1.59 -8.97
CA ASP A 71 -6.58 1.01 -10.29
C ASP A 71 -5.08 1.17 -10.61
N ALA A 72 -4.48 2.30 -10.22
CA ALA A 72 -3.06 2.56 -10.40
C ALA A 72 -2.19 1.66 -9.49
N GLY A 73 -2.62 1.45 -8.25
CA GLY A 73 -1.98 0.51 -7.33
C GLY A 73 -2.04 -0.93 -7.84
N VAL A 74 -3.22 -1.40 -8.25
CA VAL A 74 -3.41 -2.75 -8.81
C VAL A 74 -2.53 -2.94 -10.06
N ALA A 75 -2.53 -1.97 -10.98
CA ALA A 75 -1.68 -2.02 -12.16
C ALA A 75 -0.18 -2.06 -11.82
N LEU A 76 0.26 -1.32 -10.79
CA LEU A 76 1.64 -1.34 -10.32
C LEU A 76 1.99 -2.70 -9.69
N ALA A 77 1.13 -3.26 -8.85
CA ALA A 77 1.34 -4.57 -8.25
C ALA A 77 1.46 -5.67 -9.31
N ALA A 78 0.59 -5.65 -10.32
CA ALA A 78 0.61 -6.60 -11.43
C ALA A 78 1.91 -6.53 -12.24
N GLN A 79 2.48 -5.33 -12.46
CA GLN A 79 3.79 -5.17 -13.12
C GLN A 79 4.93 -5.87 -12.35
N HIS A 80 4.75 -6.08 -11.05
CA HIS A 80 5.71 -6.73 -10.16
C HIS A 80 5.31 -8.17 -9.77
N GLY A 81 4.28 -8.74 -10.42
CA GLY A 81 3.84 -10.12 -10.18
C GLY A 81 3.07 -10.33 -8.88
N VAL A 82 2.50 -9.26 -8.31
CA VAL A 82 1.61 -9.32 -7.15
C VAL A 82 0.17 -9.12 -7.64
N GLU A 83 -0.68 -10.11 -7.40
CA GLU A 83 -2.11 -10.03 -7.70
C GLU A 83 -2.87 -9.52 -6.46
N ILE A 84 -3.73 -8.52 -6.65
CA ILE A 84 -4.58 -7.95 -5.62
C ILE A 84 -6.02 -8.24 -6.05
N GLU A 85 -6.76 -8.97 -5.22
CA GLU A 85 -8.18 -9.30 -5.43
C GLU A 85 -9.12 -8.15 -5.03
#